data_AF-A0A9P6MDC1-F1
#
_entry.id   AF-A0A9P6MDC1-F1
#
_cell.length_a   1.000
_cell.length_b   1.000
_cell.length_c   1.000
_cell.angle_alpha   90.00
_cell.angle_beta   90.00
_cell.angle_gamma   90.00
#
_symmetry.space_group_name_H-M   'P 1'
#
loop_
_entity.id
_entity.type
_entity.pdbx_description
1 polymer ?
#
loop_
_entity_poly.entity_id
_entity_poly.type
_entity_poly.pdbx_seq_one_letter_code
_entity_poly.pdbx_strand_id
1 'polypeptide(L)'
;STDIALDFGASWIHGVDPSNPLDPLIKTGHVEYVHTDSDVMYLQPGVSPLPEDESNHYWKIVWDILDEAQEYSTEHRHHIPDDLSLRDWMTQYIDAYQSENPEGEKYMSELTKTVVRGLSLYWADENAIPMEKVSMKYMDSEEIFPGEHCLVTNGYDRMVKVLASQLKDVRVLLEHVVDKIEYN
;
A
#
# COMPACT_ATOMS: atom_id res chain seq x y z
N SER A 1 -23.18 -7.11 -23.01
CA SER A 1 -21.94 -7.67 -22.47
C SER A 1 -21.12 -6.50 -22.01
N THR A 2 -20.92 -6.31 -20.71
CA THR A 2 -19.91 -5.36 -20.23
C THR A 2 -18.61 -6.14 -20.20
N ASP A 3 -17.82 -5.99 -21.26
CA ASP A 3 -16.51 -6.62 -21.37
C ASP A 3 -15.56 -5.87 -20.43
N ILE A 4 -15.51 -6.30 -19.16
CA ILE A 4 -14.61 -5.75 -18.14
C ILE A 4 -13.22 -6.34 -18.39
N ALA A 5 -12.20 -5.47 -18.47
CA ALA A 5 -10.82 -5.92 -18.57
C ALA A 5 -10.37 -6.51 -17.22
N LEU A 6 -9.76 -7.69 -17.25
CA LEU A 6 -9.12 -8.30 -16.10
C LEU A 6 -7.61 -8.38 -16.36
N ASP A 7 -6.86 -7.52 -15.69
CA ASP A 7 -5.40 -7.53 -15.76
C ASP A 7 -4.82 -8.63 -14.85
N PHE A 8 -3.85 -9.40 -15.37
CA PHE A 8 -3.15 -10.45 -14.61
C PHE A 8 -1.94 -9.92 -13.81
N GLY A 9 -1.81 -8.60 -13.72
CA GLY A 9 -0.73 -7.91 -13.03
C GLY A 9 -1.26 -6.62 -12.41
N ALA A 10 -0.50 -5.53 -12.54
CA ALA A 10 -0.94 -4.23 -12.04
C ALA A 10 -2.28 -3.81 -12.67
N SER A 11 -3.22 -3.44 -11.80
CA SER A 11 -4.53 -2.88 -12.15
C SER A 11 -4.94 -1.73 -11.24
N TRP A 12 -4.17 -1.47 -10.18
CA TRP A 12 -4.42 -0.43 -9.18
C TRP A 12 -3.42 0.70 -9.36
N ILE A 13 -3.89 1.95 -9.34
CA ILE A 13 -3.06 3.15 -9.36
C ILE A 13 -3.17 3.78 -7.97
N HIS A 14 -2.03 3.88 -7.29
CA HIS A 14 -1.93 4.55 -6.00
C HIS A 14 -1.56 6.02 -6.23
N GLY A 15 -2.40 6.93 -5.75
CA GLY A 15 -2.20 8.37 -5.90
C GLY A 15 -2.43 8.87 -7.32
N VAL A 16 -3.70 8.92 -7.76
CA VAL A 16 -4.09 9.57 -9.02
C VAL A 16 -4.00 11.09 -8.84
N ASP A 17 -2.84 11.65 -9.15
CA ASP A 17 -2.51 13.07 -9.00
C ASP A 17 -1.56 13.54 -10.12
N PRO A 18 -1.56 14.83 -10.51
CA PRO A 18 -0.63 15.35 -11.52
C PRO A 18 0.87 15.16 -11.22
N SER A 19 1.25 14.93 -9.97
CA SER A 19 2.63 14.59 -9.57
C SER A 19 3.00 13.13 -9.86
N ASN A 20 2.02 12.25 -10.01
CA ASN A 20 2.26 10.85 -10.36
C ASN A 20 2.71 10.75 -11.83
N PRO A 21 3.84 10.08 -12.14
CA PRO A 21 4.35 9.96 -13.51
C PRO A 21 3.39 9.24 -14.48
N LEU A 22 2.38 8.54 -13.96
CA LEU A 22 1.33 7.91 -14.77
C LEU A 22 0.28 8.90 -15.28
N ASP A 23 0.08 10.06 -14.65
CA ASP A 23 -0.95 11.05 -15.03
C ASP A 23 -1.01 11.38 -16.54
N PRO A 24 0.11 11.73 -17.23
CA PRO A 24 0.06 12.00 -18.66
C PRO A 24 -0.33 10.77 -19.49
N LEU A 25 0.01 9.56 -19.03
CA LEU A 25 -0.31 8.30 -19.71
C LEU A 25 -1.79 7.95 -19.53
N ILE A 26 -2.33 8.16 -18.33
CA ILE A 26 -3.75 7.99 -18.00
C ILE A 26 -4.58 8.88 -18.93
N LYS A 27 -4.23 10.17 -19.01
CA LYS A 27 -4.94 11.17 -19.84
C LYS A 27 -4.85 10.84 -21.32
N THR A 28 -3.66 10.52 -21.82
CA THR A 28 -3.44 10.24 -23.26
C THR A 28 -4.04 8.90 -23.67
N GLY A 29 -4.00 7.90 -22.79
CA GLY A 29 -4.50 6.54 -23.04
C GLY A 29 -6.01 6.40 -22.86
N HIS A 30 -6.68 7.47 -22.41
CA HIS A 30 -8.09 7.45 -22.00
C HIS A 30 -8.37 6.28 -21.05
N VAL A 31 -7.52 6.17 -20.02
CA VAL A 31 -7.67 5.15 -18.98
C VAL A 31 -8.90 5.50 -18.15
N GLU A 32 -9.78 4.52 -17.98
CA GLU A 32 -10.92 4.60 -17.10
C GLU A 32 -10.58 3.87 -15.81
N TYR A 33 -10.98 4.46 -14.68
CA TYR A 33 -10.73 3.92 -13.36
C TYR A 33 -11.88 4.25 -12.42
N VAL A 34 -11.97 3.48 -11.35
CA VAL A 34 -12.91 3.69 -10.25
C VAL A 34 -12.16 3.79 -8.95
N HIS A 35 -12.63 4.69 -8.10
CA HIS A 35 -12.06 4.93 -6.78
C HIS A 35 -12.27 3.73 -5.84
N THR A 36 -11.30 3.46 -4.98
CA THR A 36 -11.27 2.29 -4.07
C THR A 36 -11.13 2.69 -2.60
N ASP A 37 -12.04 3.51 -2.07
CA ASP A 37 -12.06 3.91 -0.65
C ASP A 37 -13.14 3.17 0.15
N SER A 38 -13.23 1.85 0.02
CA SER A 38 -14.14 1.06 0.84
C SER A 38 -13.39 0.37 1.98
N ASP A 39 -13.53 0.95 3.16
CA ASP A 39 -12.92 0.45 4.40
C ASP A 39 -13.80 -0.57 5.14
N VAL A 40 -14.80 -1.14 4.47
CA VAL A 40 -15.78 -2.03 5.12
C VAL A 40 -15.11 -3.28 5.66
N MET A 41 -15.13 -3.43 6.99
CA MET A 41 -14.49 -4.56 7.66
C MET A 41 -15.48 -5.68 8.01
N TYR A 42 -15.02 -6.92 7.81
CA TYR A 42 -15.68 -8.13 8.28
C TYR A 42 -14.79 -8.80 9.32
N LEU A 43 -15.26 -8.90 10.57
CA LEU A 43 -14.49 -9.56 11.64
C LEU A 43 -14.34 -11.06 11.42
N GLN A 44 -15.25 -11.68 10.68
CA GLN A 44 -15.17 -13.10 10.32
C GLN A 44 -15.96 -13.38 9.03
N PRO A 45 -15.67 -14.47 8.31
CA PRO A 45 -16.47 -14.87 7.16
C PRO A 45 -17.93 -15.13 7.55
N GLY A 46 -18.87 -14.58 6.77
CA GLY A 46 -20.30 -14.87 6.90
C GLY A 46 -21.06 -14.10 7.99
N VAL A 47 -20.43 -13.13 8.66
CA VAL A 47 -21.16 -12.15 9.48
C VAL A 47 -21.43 -10.85 8.73
N SER A 48 -22.37 -10.07 9.25
CA SER A 48 -22.55 -8.68 8.81
C SER A 48 -21.26 -7.88 8.98
N PRO A 49 -20.98 -6.94 8.07
CA PRO A 49 -19.84 -6.05 8.24
C PRO A 49 -20.02 -5.19 9.49
N LEU A 50 -18.92 -4.67 10.00
CA LEU A 50 -18.96 -3.59 10.97
C LEU A 50 -19.63 -2.36 10.36
N PRO A 51 -20.27 -1.50 11.19
CA PRO A 51 -20.62 -0.15 10.77
C PRO A 51 -19.41 0.56 10.16
N GLU A 52 -19.66 1.38 9.15
CA GLU A 52 -18.60 2.12 8.43
C GLU A 52 -17.76 2.97 9.39
N ASP A 53 -18.41 3.76 10.27
CA ASP A 53 -17.72 4.57 11.28
C ASP A 53 -16.80 3.75 12.20
N GLU A 54 -17.20 2.51 12.52
CA GLU A 54 -16.38 1.62 13.36
C GLU A 54 -15.20 1.04 12.58
N SER A 55 -15.40 0.68 11.30
CA SER A 55 -14.32 0.21 10.43
C SER A 55 -13.27 1.31 10.21
N ASN A 56 -13.74 2.52 9.88
CA ASN A 56 -12.91 3.70 9.69
C ASN A 56 -12.14 4.07 10.96
N HIS A 57 -12.73 3.86 12.14
CA HIS A 57 -12.05 4.07 13.41
C HIS A 57 -10.84 3.14 13.59
N TYR A 58 -10.97 1.84 13.28
CA TYR A 58 -9.85 0.92 13.36
C TYR A 58 -8.75 1.25 12.35
N TRP A 59 -9.12 1.55 11.10
CA TRP A 59 -8.16 1.95 10.08
C TRP A 59 -7.41 3.24 10.47
N LYS A 60 -8.13 4.23 11.02
CA LYS A 60 -7.50 5.45 11.52
C LYS A 60 -6.41 5.15 12.55
N ILE A 61 -6.68 4.27 13.51
CA ILE A 61 -5.67 3.90 14.52
C ILE A 61 -4.44 3.25 13.86
N VAL A 62 -4.65 2.36 12.90
CA VAL A 62 -3.55 1.69 12.18
C VAL A 62 -2.71 2.72 11.42
N TRP A 63 -3.36 3.62 10.69
CA TRP A 63 -2.68 4.68 9.95
C TRP A 63 -1.90 5.63 10.87
N ASP A 64 -2.50 6.09 11.96
CA ASP A 64 -1.82 6.94 12.94
C ASP A 64 -0.55 6.25 13.50
N ILE A 65 -0.59 4.93 13.75
CA ILE A 65 0.60 4.19 14.22
C ILE A 65 1.65 4.04 13.10
N LEU A 66 1.23 3.77 11.86
CA LEU A 66 2.15 3.64 10.72
C LEU A 66 2.83 4.96 10.39
N ASP A 67 2.12 6.08 10.50
CA ASP A 67 2.69 7.43 10.37
C ASP A 67 3.76 7.65 11.46
N GLU A 68 3.44 7.37 12.73
CA GLU A 68 4.43 7.44 13.82
C GLU A 68 5.63 6.49 13.57
N ALA A 69 5.41 5.33 12.94
CA ALA A 69 6.48 4.39 12.57
C ALA A 69 7.42 4.97 11.50
N GLN A 70 6.86 5.61 10.47
CA GLN A 70 7.63 6.28 9.43
C GLN A 70 8.43 7.47 9.99
N GLU A 71 7.81 8.29 10.82
CA GLU A 71 8.49 9.39 11.52
C GLU A 71 9.64 8.87 12.39
N TYR A 72 9.38 7.82 13.18
CA TYR A 72 10.41 7.19 14.00
C TYR A 72 11.58 6.65 13.16
N SER A 73 11.29 5.97 12.05
CA SER A 73 12.29 5.49 11.08
C SER A 73 13.14 6.64 10.55
N THR A 74 12.50 7.73 10.13
CA THR A 74 13.13 8.93 9.56
C THR A 74 14.12 9.55 10.55
N GLU A 75 13.67 9.77 11.79
CA GLU A 75 14.43 10.48 12.83
C GLU A 75 15.53 9.62 13.47
N HIS A 76 15.31 8.31 13.59
CA HIS A 76 16.14 7.41 14.39
C HIS A 76 16.87 6.34 13.59
N ARG A 77 16.80 6.33 12.24
CA ARG A 77 17.36 5.30 11.33
C ARG A 77 18.69 4.70 11.77
N HIS A 78 19.66 5.53 12.15
CA HIS A 78 21.01 5.07 12.50
C HIS A 78 21.10 4.28 13.81
N HIS A 79 20.08 4.39 14.66
CA HIS A 79 19.97 3.69 15.95
C HIS A 79 19.01 2.49 15.90
N ILE A 80 18.23 2.36 14.83
CA ILE A 80 17.34 1.22 14.64
C ILE A 80 18.18 -0.02 14.26
N PRO A 81 18.08 -1.14 15.01
CA PRO A 81 18.74 -2.40 14.65
C PRO A 81 18.28 -2.89 13.27
N ASP A 82 19.21 -3.46 12.49
CA ASP A 82 18.92 -3.96 11.13
C ASP A 82 17.91 -5.13 11.13
N ASP A 83 17.82 -5.86 12.23
CA ASP A 83 16.94 -7.01 12.43
C ASP A 83 15.61 -6.66 13.12
N LEU A 84 15.39 -5.39 13.48
CA LEU A 84 14.09 -4.98 14.02
C LEU A 84 13.03 -4.98 12.92
N SER A 85 12.07 -5.89 13.06
CA SER A 85 10.92 -5.98 12.15
C SER A 85 9.82 -4.99 12.53
N LEU A 86 9.00 -4.58 11.54
CA LEU A 86 7.80 -3.79 11.80
C LEU A 86 6.86 -4.50 12.78
N ARG A 87 6.70 -5.82 12.68
CA ARG A 87 5.88 -6.61 13.61
C ARG A 87 6.35 -6.47 15.06
N ASP A 88 7.66 -6.60 15.29
CA ASP A 88 8.24 -6.53 16.63
C ASP A 88 8.15 -5.11 17.18
N TRP A 89 8.39 -4.10 16.33
CA TRP A 89 8.21 -2.70 16.70
C TRP A 89 6.74 -2.40 17.05
N MET A 90 5.77 -2.80 16.23
CA MET A 90 4.33 -2.63 16.48
C MET A 90 3.91 -3.25 17.81
N THR A 91 4.43 -4.44 18.13
CA THR A 91 4.17 -5.11 19.40
C THR A 91 4.69 -4.28 20.57
N GLN A 92 5.94 -3.83 20.50
CA GLN A 92 6.54 -2.98 21.53
C GLN A 92 5.82 -1.64 21.67
N TYR A 93 5.41 -1.04 20.55
CA TYR A 93 4.69 0.22 20.50
C TYR A 93 3.34 0.11 21.23
N ILE A 94 2.51 -0.87 20.86
CA ILE A 94 1.19 -1.07 21.48
C ILE A 94 1.34 -1.37 22.98
N ASP A 95 2.35 -2.16 23.37
CA ASP A 95 2.55 -2.54 24.76
C ASP A 95 3.08 -1.38 25.61
N ALA A 96 3.87 -0.47 25.04
CA ALA A 96 4.51 0.65 25.75
C ALA A 96 3.70 1.96 25.73
N TYR A 97 2.96 2.26 24.65
CA TYR A 97 2.32 3.56 24.42
C TYR A 97 0.80 3.55 24.62
N GLN A 98 0.18 2.38 24.87
CA GLN A 98 -1.24 2.36 25.21
C GLN A 98 -1.50 3.00 26.58
N SER A 99 -2.62 3.70 26.71
CA SER A 99 -3.10 4.18 28.01
C SER A 99 -3.60 3.01 28.86
N GLU A 100 -3.30 3.01 30.17
CA GLU A 100 -3.96 2.11 31.13
C GLU A 100 -5.34 2.61 31.55
N ASN A 101 -5.61 3.92 31.38
CA ASN A 101 -6.92 4.52 31.63
C ASN A 101 -7.87 4.20 30.47
N PRO A 102 -9.01 3.51 30.68
CA PRO A 102 -10.01 3.23 29.64
C PRO A 102 -10.58 4.47 28.93
N GLU A 103 -10.47 5.64 29.55
CA GLU A 103 -10.92 6.93 28.98
C GLU A 103 -9.76 7.73 28.35
N GLY A 104 -8.55 7.19 28.32
CA GLY A 104 -7.38 7.84 27.74
C GLY A 104 -7.32 7.75 26.22
N GLU A 105 -6.75 8.77 25.57
CA GLU A 105 -6.67 8.91 24.11
C GLU A 105 -6.02 7.72 23.39
N LYS A 106 -4.98 7.12 24.00
CA LYS A 106 -4.26 5.94 23.45
C LYS A 106 -4.74 4.61 24.06
N TYR A 107 -5.91 4.56 24.70
CA TYR A 107 -6.42 3.29 25.24
C TYR A 107 -6.90 2.38 24.12
N MET A 108 -6.50 1.12 24.17
CA MET A 108 -6.96 0.10 23.24
C MET A 108 -7.52 -1.07 24.05
N SER A 109 -8.78 -1.44 23.78
CA SER A 109 -9.34 -2.69 24.29
C SER A 109 -8.60 -3.90 23.74
N GLU A 110 -8.72 -5.08 24.36
CA GLU A 110 -8.13 -6.31 23.82
C GLU A 110 -8.62 -6.64 22.40
N LEU A 111 -9.88 -6.32 22.10
CA LEU A 111 -10.41 -6.43 20.74
C LEU A 111 -9.69 -5.46 19.79
N THR A 112 -9.56 -4.19 20.18
CA THR A 112 -8.85 -3.17 19.39
C THR A 112 -7.43 -3.57 19.10
N LYS A 113 -6.67 -4.07 20.11
CA LYS A 113 -5.31 -4.57 19.90
C LYS A 113 -5.26 -5.71 18.90
N THR A 114 -6.20 -6.65 18.99
CA THR A 114 -6.28 -7.81 18.10
C THR A 114 -6.56 -7.34 16.67
N VAL A 115 -7.52 -6.43 16.48
CA VAL A 115 -7.90 -5.89 15.18
C VAL A 115 -6.75 -5.07 14.58
N VAL A 116 -6.16 -4.13 15.32
CA VAL A 116 -5.05 -3.28 14.87
C VAL A 116 -3.83 -4.12 14.46
N ARG A 117 -3.48 -5.15 15.25
CA ARG A 117 -2.39 -6.09 14.90
C ARG A 117 -2.72 -6.92 13.66
N GLY A 118 -3.98 -7.25 13.43
CA GLY A 118 -4.42 -7.95 12.23
C GLY A 118 -4.38 -7.05 11.00
N LEU A 119 -4.88 -5.83 11.11
CA LEU A 119 -4.90 -4.84 10.04
C LEU A 119 -3.50 -4.38 9.66
N SER A 120 -2.54 -4.33 10.58
CA SER A 120 -1.16 -3.96 10.23
C SER A 120 -0.45 -4.95 9.32
N LEU A 121 -1.00 -6.16 9.14
CA LEU A 121 -0.56 -7.10 8.09
C LEU A 121 -0.78 -6.52 6.68
N TYR A 122 -1.69 -5.56 6.52
CA TYR A 122 -1.88 -4.83 5.26
C TYR A 122 -0.56 -4.27 4.73
N TRP A 123 0.28 -3.70 5.60
CA TRP A 123 1.58 -3.16 5.19
C TRP A 123 2.55 -4.24 4.67
N ALA A 124 2.44 -5.45 5.22
CA ALA A 124 3.20 -6.60 4.76
C ALA A 124 2.70 -7.10 3.40
N ASP A 125 1.39 -7.08 3.18
CA ASP A 125 0.75 -7.45 1.92
C ASP A 125 1.12 -6.49 0.78
N GLU A 126 1.11 -5.17 1.03
CA GLU A 126 1.57 -4.15 0.06
C GLU A 126 3.05 -4.37 -0.34
N ASN A 127 3.88 -4.83 0.59
CA ASN A 127 5.29 -5.13 0.34
C ASN A 127 5.55 -6.56 -0.15
N ALA A 128 4.51 -7.38 -0.30
CA ALA A 128 4.58 -8.79 -0.71
C ALA A 128 5.60 -9.63 0.10
N ILE A 129 5.76 -9.34 1.39
CA ILE A 129 6.67 -10.05 2.29
C ILE A 129 6.01 -10.33 3.64
N PRO A 130 6.43 -11.36 4.39
CA PRO A 130 5.97 -11.55 5.76
C PRO A 130 6.28 -10.32 6.63
N MET A 131 5.36 -9.96 7.53
CA MET A 131 5.49 -8.78 8.40
C MET A 131 6.76 -8.81 9.27
N GLU A 132 7.24 -10.01 9.62
CA GLU A 132 8.51 -10.24 10.33
C GLU A 132 9.76 -9.84 9.55
N LYS A 133 9.62 -9.64 8.24
CA LYS A 133 10.73 -9.28 7.34
C LYS A 133 10.63 -7.85 6.86
N VAL A 134 9.53 -7.15 7.12
CA VAL A 134 9.41 -5.72 6.85
C VAL A 134 10.35 -5.00 7.81
N SER A 135 11.32 -4.27 7.26
CA SER A 135 12.33 -3.58 8.06
C SER A 135 11.77 -2.32 8.70
N MET A 136 11.83 -2.24 10.03
CA MET A 136 11.45 -1.02 10.74
C MET A 136 12.38 0.17 10.41
N LYS A 137 13.64 -0.12 10.09
CA LYS A 137 14.68 0.89 9.82
C LYS A 137 14.47 1.69 8.52
N TYR A 138 13.68 1.14 7.61
CA TYR A 138 13.49 1.66 6.26
C TYR A 138 12.00 1.89 5.95
N MET A 139 11.17 2.05 6.98
CA MET A 139 9.72 2.25 6.83
C MET A 139 9.36 3.50 6.02
N ASP A 140 10.24 4.50 5.99
CA ASP A 140 10.09 5.76 5.27
C ASP A 140 10.76 5.75 3.87
N SER A 141 11.08 4.58 3.33
CA SER A 141 11.76 4.49 2.03
C SER A 141 10.83 4.68 0.82
N GLU A 142 9.52 4.58 1.04
CA GLU A 142 8.54 4.75 -0.02
C GLU A 142 8.09 6.21 -0.13
N GLU A 143 8.04 6.72 -1.36
CA GLU A 143 7.40 7.99 -1.68
C GLU A 143 5.97 7.71 -2.12
N ILE A 144 5.00 8.07 -1.28
CA ILE A 144 3.58 7.88 -1.57
C ILE A 144 3.07 9.10 -2.34
N PHE A 145 2.55 8.86 -3.55
CA PHE A 145 1.92 9.92 -4.33
C PHE A 145 0.58 10.33 -3.70
N PRO A 146 0.27 11.64 -3.64
CA PRO A 146 -1.03 12.11 -3.18
C PRO A 146 -2.13 11.71 -4.18
N GLY A 147 -3.38 11.92 -3.78
CA GLY A 147 -4.56 11.67 -4.62
C GLY A 147 -5.23 10.34 -4.32
N GLU A 148 -6.26 10.03 -5.11
CA GLU A 148 -7.12 8.86 -4.89
C GLU A 148 -6.42 7.56 -5.30
N HIS A 149 -6.72 6.47 -4.59
CA HIS A 149 -6.37 5.11 -5.03
C HIS A 149 -7.48 4.59 -5.94
N CYS A 150 -7.12 4.10 -7.13
CA CYS A 150 -8.07 3.85 -8.20
C CYS A 150 -7.79 2.58 -9.00
N LEU A 151 -8.79 1.70 -9.10
CA LEU A 151 -8.73 0.48 -9.92
C LEU A 151 -9.03 0.82 -11.38
N VAL A 152 -8.12 0.44 -12.29
CA VAL A 152 -8.28 0.57 -13.73
C VAL A 152 -9.31 -0.44 -14.23
N THR A 153 -10.30 0.02 -14.99
CA THR A 153 -11.44 -0.81 -15.43
C THR A 153 -11.40 -1.18 -16.92
N ASN A 154 -10.60 -0.47 -17.71
CA ASN A 154 -10.52 -0.65 -19.16
C ASN A 154 -9.14 -1.09 -19.68
N GLY A 155 -8.34 -1.69 -18.79
CA GLY A 155 -7.06 -2.32 -19.07
C GLY A 155 -5.86 -1.40 -18.85
N TYR A 156 -4.92 -1.85 -18.01
CA TYR A 156 -3.66 -1.14 -17.75
C TYR A 156 -2.78 -1.03 -19.02
N ASP A 157 -2.99 -1.93 -19.99
CA ASP A 157 -2.30 -1.98 -21.28
C ASP A 157 -2.44 -0.68 -22.10
N ARG A 158 -3.47 0.12 -21.85
CA ARG A 158 -3.65 1.43 -22.48
C ARG A 158 -2.49 2.38 -22.20
N MET A 159 -2.00 2.42 -20.95
CA MET A 159 -0.83 3.22 -20.59
C MET A 159 0.42 2.69 -21.27
N VAL A 160 0.58 1.36 -21.30
CA VAL A 160 1.71 0.70 -21.97
C VAL A 160 1.72 1.02 -23.48
N LYS A 161 0.55 1.05 -24.14
CA LYS A 161 0.41 1.43 -25.55
C LYS A 161 0.81 2.88 -25.81
N VAL A 162 0.45 3.80 -24.91
CA VAL A 162 0.90 5.20 -24.99
C VAL A 162 2.42 5.26 -24.91
N LEU A 163 3.02 4.63 -23.90
CA LEU A 163 4.48 4.57 -23.73
C LEU A 163 5.17 3.98 -24.97
N ALA A 164 4.69 2.85 -25.46
CA ALA A 164 5.22 2.19 -26.64
C ALA A 164 5.18 3.10 -27.88
N SER A 165 4.13 3.91 -28.05
CA SER A 165 4.00 4.84 -29.18
C SER A 165 4.98 6.02 -29.13
N GLN A 166 5.52 6.33 -27.94
CA GLN A 166 6.47 7.42 -27.72
C GLN A 166 7.93 7.00 -27.96
N LEU A 167 8.20 5.69 -28.04
CA LEU A 167 9.53 5.17 -28.32
C LEU A 167 9.96 5.56 -29.74
N LYS A 168 10.97 6.41 -29.86
CA LYS A 168 11.61 6.79 -31.13
C LYS A 168 12.95 6.07 -31.25
N ASP A 169 13.23 5.54 -32.44
CA ASP A 169 14.51 4.91 -32.76
C ASP A 169 14.87 3.68 -31.88
N VAL A 170 13.88 3.07 -31.22
CA VAL A 170 14.04 1.85 -30.42
C VAL A 170 13.37 0.67 -31.11
N ARG A 171 14.11 -0.43 -31.29
CA ARG A 171 13.56 -1.70 -31.77
C ARG A 171 13.13 -2.56 -30.59
N VAL A 172 11.82 -2.82 -30.47
CA VAL A 172 11.27 -3.76 -29.49
C VAL A 172 11.22 -5.17 -30.08
N LEU A 173 11.85 -6.13 -29.40
CA LEU A 173 11.85 -7.54 -29.78
C LEU A 173 11.03 -8.34 -28.76
N LEU A 174 9.88 -8.84 -29.19
CA LEU A 174 9.07 -9.78 -28.39
C LEU A 174 9.65 -11.19 -28.55
N GLU A 175 9.36 -12.08 -27.59
CA GLU A 175 9.82 -13.48 -27.57
C GLU A 175 11.36 -13.63 -27.63
N HIS A 176 12.09 -12.56 -27.32
CA HIS A 176 13.55 -12.54 -27.29
C HIS A 176 14.02 -12.46 -25.83
N VAL A 177 14.51 -13.58 -25.31
CA VAL A 177 15.05 -13.67 -23.95
C VAL A 177 16.54 -13.32 -23.99
N VAL A 178 16.94 -12.29 -23.27
CA VAL A 178 18.36 -11.90 -23.13
C VAL A 178 19.06 -12.94 -22.23
N ASP A 179 20.11 -13.59 -22.76
CA ASP A 179 20.89 -14.59 -22.00
C ASP A 179 22.22 -14.05 -21.47
N LYS A 180 22.78 -13.04 -22.12
CA LYS A 180 24.08 -12.45 -21.80
C LYS A 180 24.13 -11.00 -22.23
N ILE A 181 24.82 -10.18 -21.43
CA ILE A 181 25.16 -8.81 -21.81
C ILE A 181 26.67 -8.63 -21.66
N GLU A 182 27.32 -8.16 -22.72
CA GLU A 182 28.75 -7.85 -22.78
C GLU A 182 28.93 -6.40 -23.22
N TYR A 183 29.77 -5.65 -22.52
CA TYR A 183 30.00 -4.22 -22.75
C TYR A 183 31.48 -3.88 -22.97
N ASN A 184 32.22 -4.75 -23.66
CA ASN A 184 33.68 -4.60 -23.89
C ASN A 184 34.11 -3.18 -24.30
#